data_AF-A0A963QAK6-F1
#
_entry.id   AF-A0A963QAK6-F1
#
_cell.length_a   1.000
_cell.length_b   1.000
_cell.length_c   1.000
_cell.angle_alpha   90.00
_cell.angle_beta   90.00
_cell.angle_gamma   90.00
#
_symmetry.space_group_name_H-M   'P 1'
#
loop_
_entity.id
_entity.type
_entity.pdbx_description
1 polymer ?
#
loop_
_entity_poly.entity_id
_entity_poly.type
_entity_poly.pdbx_seq_one_letter_code
_entity_poly.pdbx_strand_id
1 'polypeptide(L)'
;MKENLSYTHTEDGEVHPGEVVEEKISLSERFGLWVSFYPFTQDEYLVIVAQWLQSFGVAPADIEAARPEALVWALERGSRSGRVAFQFARDFSGRAVTAS
;
A
#
# COMPACT_ATOMS: atom_id res chain seq x y z
N MET A 1 20.86 21.03 29.09
CA MET A 1 20.48 21.86 27.92
C MET A 1 21.64 22.78 27.56
N LYS A 2 22.43 22.41 26.54
CA LYS A 2 23.20 23.30 25.64
C LYS A 2 24.21 22.45 24.83
N GLU A 3 23.70 21.69 23.86
CA GLU A 3 24.54 21.09 22.80
C GLU A 3 23.94 21.32 21.40
N ASN A 4 23.01 22.27 21.25
CA ASN A 4 22.46 22.68 19.95
C ASN A 4 23.19 23.91 19.36
N LEU A 5 24.48 24.10 19.66
CA LEU A 5 25.18 25.37 19.39
C LEU A 5 26.50 25.22 18.63
N SER A 6 26.64 24.19 17.80
CA SER A 6 27.76 24.08 16.86
C SER A 6 27.30 23.71 15.44
N TYR A 7 26.22 24.33 14.97
CA TYR A 7 25.98 24.42 13.52
C TYR A 7 26.77 25.62 12.99
N THR A 8 27.91 25.35 12.36
CA THR A 8 28.68 26.38 11.67
C THR A 8 28.36 26.28 10.18
N HIS A 9 27.58 27.23 9.66
CA HIS A 9 27.44 27.42 8.22
C HIS A 9 28.72 28.13 7.74
N THR A 10 29.56 27.46 6.95
CA THR A 10 30.64 28.13 6.22
C THR A 10 30.07 28.67 4.89
N GLU A 11 30.62 29.80 4.42
CA GLU A 11 30.11 30.57 3.27
C GLU A 11 30.11 29.82 1.93
N ASP A 12 30.72 28.63 1.84
CA ASP A 12 30.85 27.85 0.59
C ASP A 12 29.82 26.71 0.41
N GLY A 13 28.81 26.59 1.28
CA GLY A 13 27.63 25.78 0.99
C GLY A 13 27.86 24.26 0.85
N GLU A 14 29.01 23.74 1.26
CA GLU A 14 29.22 22.29 1.32
C GLU A 14 28.62 21.71 2.60
N VAL A 15 27.40 21.19 2.48
CA VAL A 15 26.82 20.24 3.42
C VAL A 15 27.69 18.99 3.39
N HIS A 16 28.37 18.68 4.50
CA HIS A 16 29.19 17.48 4.61
C HIS A 16 28.35 16.22 4.30
N PRO A 17 28.67 15.45 3.23
CA PRO A 17 27.88 14.29 2.83
C PRO A 17 27.83 13.15 3.87
N GLY A 18 28.75 13.17 4.85
CA GLY A 18 28.85 12.17 5.91
C GLY A 18 27.81 12.30 7.03
N GLU A 19 27.32 13.52 7.33
CA GLU A 19 26.41 13.75 8.47
C GLU A 19 25.01 13.19 8.21
N VAL A 20 24.54 13.23 6.96
CA VAL A 20 23.18 12.80 6.59
C VAL A 20 23.01 11.27 6.63
N VAL A 21 24.11 10.52 6.45
CA VAL A 21 24.09 9.05 6.46
C VAL A 21 24.09 8.52 7.90
N GLU A 22 24.92 9.08 8.78
CA GLU A 22 24.96 8.68 10.20
C GLU A 22 23.65 8.99 10.93
N GLU A 23 22.98 10.11 10.61
CA GLU A 23 21.71 10.45 11.24
C GLU A 23 20.58 9.46 10.89
N LYS A 24 20.54 8.98 9.64
CA LYS A 24 19.60 7.96 9.17
C LYS A 24 19.87 6.57 9.76
N ILE A 25 21.15 6.21 9.92
CA ILE A 25 21.56 4.96 10.60
C ILE A 25 21.17 5.02 12.08
N SER A 26 21.39 6.15 12.75
CA SER A 26 21.01 6.30 14.17
C SER A 26 19.49 6.24 14.39
N LEU A 27 18.69 6.68 13.40
CA LEU A 27 17.23 6.65 13.51
C LEU A 27 16.69 5.21 13.46
N SER A 28 17.12 4.39 12.49
CA SER A 28 16.67 2.99 12.38
C SER A 28 17.14 2.11 13.55
N GLU A 29 18.35 2.35 14.07
CA GLU A 29 18.88 1.65 15.24
C GLU A 29 18.10 1.94 16.54
N ARG A 30 17.53 3.14 16.69
CA ARG A 30 16.73 3.52 17.88
C ARG A 30 15.35 2.87 17.94
N PHE A 31 14.75 2.54 16.78
CA PHE A 31 13.44 1.90 16.74
C PHE A 31 13.52 0.37 16.83
N GLY A 32 14.62 -0.24 16.36
CA GLY A 32 14.87 -1.67 16.49
C GLY A 32 13.81 -2.59 15.86
N LEU A 33 12.86 -2.06 15.09
CA LEU A 33 11.68 -2.77 14.61
C LEU A 33 11.61 -2.70 13.08
N TRP A 34 11.61 -3.87 12.46
CA TRP A 34 11.50 -4.04 11.02
C TRP A 34 10.06 -4.40 10.66
N VAL A 35 9.38 -3.52 9.92
CA VAL A 35 8.03 -3.79 9.41
C VAL A 35 8.14 -4.41 8.01
N SER A 36 7.87 -5.71 7.93
CA SER A 36 7.86 -6.46 6.67
C SER A 36 6.50 -6.40 6.01
N PHE A 37 6.48 -6.35 4.67
CA PHE A 37 5.26 -6.43 3.87
C PHE A 37 5.24 -7.75 3.11
N TYR A 38 4.43 -8.69 3.60
CA TYR A 38 4.25 -9.99 2.96
C TYR A 38 3.25 -9.89 1.80
N PRO A 39 3.47 -10.64 0.70
CA PRO A 39 2.50 -10.69 -0.38
C PRO A 39 1.21 -11.35 0.09
N PHE A 40 0.07 -10.86 -0.44
CA PHE A 40 -1.22 -11.44 -0.14
C PHE A 40 -1.35 -12.83 -0.79
N THR A 41 -1.89 -13.76 -0.02
CA THR A 41 -2.44 -15.01 -0.55
C THR A 41 -3.64 -14.73 -1.45
N GLN A 42 -4.04 -15.74 -2.22
CA GLN A 42 -5.26 -15.64 -3.04
C GLN A 42 -6.51 -15.41 -2.17
N ASP A 43 -6.62 -16.09 -1.05
CA ASP A 43 -7.79 -15.99 -0.17
C ASP A 43 -7.87 -14.62 0.50
N GLU A 44 -6.74 -14.08 0.99
CA GLU A 44 -6.71 -12.72 1.54
C GLU A 44 -7.08 -11.68 0.46
N TYR A 45 -6.61 -11.86 -0.76
CA TYR A 45 -7.00 -11.00 -1.88
C TYR A 45 -8.51 -11.05 -2.13
N LEU A 46 -9.12 -12.25 -2.15
CA LEU A 46 -10.56 -12.41 -2.36
C LEU A 46 -11.38 -11.85 -1.19
N VAL A 47 -10.89 -11.94 0.05
CA VAL A 47 -11.51 -11.29 1.22
C VAL A 47 -11.53 -9.77 1.03
N ILE A 48 -10.44 -9.16 0.59
CA ILE A 48 -10.37 -7.71 0.38
C ILE A 48 -11.28 -7.27 -0.78
N VAL A 49 -11.35 -8.06 -1.86
CA VAL A 49 -12.30 -7.83 -2.96
C VAL A 49 -13.73 -7.84 -2.44
N ALA A 50 -14.11 -8.87 -1.67
CA ALA A 50 -15.45 -8.98 -1.10
C ALA A 50 -15.79 -7.79 -0.18
N GLN A 51 -14.84 -7.34 0.65
CA GLN A 51 -15.01 -6.16 1.50
C GLN A 51 -15.29 -4.88 0.69
N TRP A 52 -14.55 -4.65 -0.41
CA TRP A 52 -14.79 -3.49 -1.26
C TRP A 52 -16.13 -3.58 -2.00
N LEU A 53 -16.46 -4.73 -2.59
CA LEU A 53 -17.73 -4.92 -3.28
C LEU A 53 -18.92 -4.75 -2.34
N GLN A 54 -18.82 -5.27 -1.10
CA GLN A 54 -19.81 -5.03 -0.06
C GLN A 54 -19.94 -3.54 0.27
N SER A 55 -18.83 -2.81 0.37
CA SER A 55 -18.85 -1.36 0.61
C SER A 55 -19.48 -0.56 -0.53
N PHE A 56 -19.48 -1.11 -1.76
CA PHE A 56 -20.17 -0.55 -2.93
C PHE A 56 -21.63 -1.02 -3.08
N GLY A 57 -22.13 -1.82 -2.14
CA GLY A 57 -23.53 -2.27 -2.12
C GLY A 57 -23.81 -3.43 -3.07
N VAL A 58 -22.79 -4.15 -3.55
CA VAL A 58 -22.97 -5.35 -4.38
C VAL A 58 -23.57 -6.47 -3.53
N ALA A 59 -24.57 -7.18 -4.05
CA ALA A 59 -25.25 -8.22 -3.30
C ALA A 59 -24.33 -9.43 -3.04
N PRO A 60 -24.48 -10.16 -1.92
CA PRO A 60 -23.60 -11.29 -1.58
C PRO A 60 -23.48 -12.36 -2.67
N ALA A 61 -24.57 -12.62 -3.41
CA ALA A 61 -24.56 -13.58 -4.52
C ALA A 61 -23.66 -13.11 -5.67
N ASP A 62 -23.69 -11.83 -6.01
CA ASP A 62 -22.87 -11.24 -7.06
C ASP A 62 -21.40 -11.14 -6.63
N ILE A 63 -21.12 -10.91 -5.35
CA ILE A 63 -19.77 -10.95 -4.79
C ILE A 63 -19.15 -12.33 -4.96
N GLU A 64 -19.90 -13.39 -4.64
CA GLU A 64 -19.43 -14.76 -4.83
C GLU A 64 -19.22 -15.09 -6.31
N ALA A 65 -20.11 -14.63 -7.18
CA ALA A 65 -19.98 -14.79 -8.63
C ALA A 65 -18.78 -14.03 -9.21
N ALA A 66 -18.38 -12.91 -8.61
CA ALA A 66 -17.27 -12.06 -9.06
C ALA A 66 -15.87 -12.65 -8.76
N ARG A 67 -15.77 -13.68 -7.91
CA ARG A 67 -14.47 -14.23 -7.46
C ARG A 67 -13.55 -14.66 -8.62
N PRO A 68 -14.00 -15.44 -9.64
CA PRO A 68 -13.12 -15.85 -10.73
C PRO A 68 -12.62 -14.67 -11.56
N GLU A 69 -13.48 -13.69 -11.82
CA GLU A 69 -13.12 -12.47 -12.56
C GLU A 69 -12.08 -11.65 -11.79
N ALA A 70 -12.23 -11.53 -10.47
CA ALA A 70 -11.26 -10.85 -9.61
C ALA A 70 -9.87 -11.50 -9.67
N LEU A 71 -9.80 -12.83 -9.79
CA LEU A 71 -8.54 -13.55 -9.91
C LEU A 71 -7.88 -13.33 -11.27
N VAL A 72 -8.67 -13.32 -12.35
CA VAL A 72 -8.17 -12.98 -13.69
C VAL A 72 -7.63 -11.55 -13.69
N TRP A 73 -8.37 -10.59 -13.11
CA TRP A 73 -7.93 -9.21 -12.97
C TRP A 73 -6.58 -9.08 -12.24
N ALA A 74 -6.39 -9.82 -11.15
CA ALA A 74 -5.12 -9.82 -10.40
C ALA A 74 -3.96 -10.40 -11.23
N LEU A 75 -4.21 -11.44 -12.03
CA LEU A 75 -3.21 -12.05 -12.92
C LEU A 75 -2.79 -11.06 -14.01
N GLU A 76 -3.74 -10.38 -14.66
CA GLU A 76 -3.46 -9.38 -15.69
C GLU A 76 -2.65 -8.18 -15.15
N ARG A 77 -2.90 -7.80 -13.89
CA ARG A 77 -2.17 -6.74 -13.18
C ARG A 77 -0.84 -7.20 -12.57
N GLY A 78 -0.57 -8.51 -12.57
CA GLY A 78 0.63 -9.11 -11.99
C GLY A 78 0.77 -8.95 -10.46
N SER A 79 -0.33 -8.70 -9.73
CA SER A 79 -0.28 -8.49 -8.28
C SER A 79 -1.60 -8.79 -7.58
N ARG A 80 -1.49 -9.37 -6.38
CA ARG A 80 -2.56 -9.45 -5.39
C ARG A 80 -2.25 -8.42 -4.29
N SER A 81 -2.94 -7.29 -4.33
CA SER A 81 -2.80 -6.23 -3.34
C SER A 81 -4.13 -5.55 -3.09
N GLY A 82 -4.26 -4.87 -1.95
CA GLY A 82 -5.47 -4.10 -1.64
C GLY A 82 -5.79 -3.03 -2.69
N ARG A 83 -4.78 -2.43 -3.33
CA ARG A 83 -4.96 -1.48 -4.44
C ARG A 83 -5.60 -2.15 -5.65
N VAL A 84 -5.10 -3.33 -6.05
CA VAL A 84 -5.64 -4.07 -7.21
C VAL A 84 -7.07 -4.54 -6.92
N ALA A 85 -7.34 -5.01 -5.70
CA ALA A 85 -8.68 -5.40 -5.26
C ALA A 85 -9.67 -4.24 -5.33
N PHE A 86 -9.28 -3.05 -4.86
CA PHE A 86 -10.11 -1.83 -4.95
C PHE A 86 -10.40 -1.44 -6.41
N GLN A 87 -9.40 -1.51 -7.29
CA GLN A 87 -9.57 -1.20 -8.72
C GLN A 87 -10.57 -2.14 -9.38
N PHE A 88 -10.44 -3.44 -9.12
CA PHE A 88 -11.40 -4.44 -9.59
C PHE A 88 -12.80 -4.14 -9.07
N ALA A 89 -12.96 -3.95 -7.75
CA ALA A 89 -14.27 -3.74 -7.15
C ALA A 89 -14.97 -2.48 -7.70
N ARG A 90 -14.20 -1.41 -7.95
CA ARG A 90 -14.72 -0.17 -8.53
C ARG A 90 -15.16 -0.36 -9.99
N ASP A 91 -14.38 -1.09 -10.79
CA ASP A 91 -14.73 -1.42 -12.18
C ASP A 91 -15.99 -2.29 -12.24
N PHE A 92 -16.01 -3.39 -11.47
CA PHE A 92 -17.12 -4.32 -11.39
C PHE A 92 -18.43 -3.62 -10.98
N SER A 93 -18.38 -2.82 -9.91
CA SER A 93 -19.55 -2.10 -9.42
C SER A 93 -20.06 -1.05 -10.42
N GLY A 94 -19.14 -0.39 -11.15
CA GLY A 94 -19.51 0.57 -12.20
C GLY A 94 -20.23 -0.09 -13.39
N ARG A 95 -19.80 -1.29 -13.78
CA ARG A 95 -20.48 -2.08 -14.82
C ARG A 95 -21.85 -2.57 -14.38
N ALA A 96 -21.99 -3.03 -13.14
CA ALA A 96 -23.25 -3.51 -12.59
C ALA A 96 -24.35 -2.44 -12.57
N VAL A 97 -24.01 -1.19 -12.22
CA VAL A 97 -24.98 -0.07 -12.20
C VAL A 97 -25.50 0.29 -13.59
N THR A 98 -24.70 0.09 -14.64
CA THR A 98 -25.09 0.47 -16.01
C THR A 98 -26.01 -0.58 -16.66
N ALA A 99 -26.11 -1.77 -16.08
CA ALA A 99 -26.89 -2.89 -16.62
C ALA A 99 -28.33 -3.01 -16.04
N SER A 100 -28.74 -2.09 -15.16
CA SER A 100 -30.12 -1.97 -14.62
C SER A 100 -30.87 -0.80 -15.26
#